data_AF-K8EH48-F1
#
_entry.id   AF-K8EH48-F1
#
_cell.length_a   1.000
_cell.length_b   1.000
_cell.length_c   1.000
_cell.angle_alpha   90.00
_cell.angle_beta   90.00
_cell.angle_gamma   90.00
#
_symmetry.space_group_name_H-M   'P 1'
#
loop_
_entity.id
_entity.type
_entity.pdbx_description
1 polymer ?
#
loop_
_entity_poly.entity_id
_entity_poly.type
_entity_poly.pdbx_seq_one_letter_code
_entity_poly.pdbx_strand_id
1 'polypeptide(L)'
;MKKMFLTSSFKDSFHYLEAFAKEELRGKTVTFIDTASLVEEMTHYVDSAIDAFNQLGMLIERLDISRQNRESIEKTIKKINIFTFQVEILFIFYKN
;
A
#
# COMPACT_ATOMS: atom_id res chain seq x y z
N MET A 1 -12.53 12.42 -6.87
CA MET A 1 -12.55 11.10 -7.54
C MET A 1 -11.58 10.17 -6.82
N LYS A 2 -11.96 8.91 -6.58
CA LYS A 2 -11.03 7.90 -6.02
C LYS A 2 -10.29 7.23 -7.18
N LYS A 3 -8.96 7.10 -7.14
CA LYS A 3 -8.19 6.31 -8.12
C LYS A 3 -7.79 4.98 -7.48
N MET A 4 -7.78 3.91 -8.25
CA MET A 4 -7.41 2.56 -7.81
C MET A 4 -6.42 1.94 -8.79
N PHE A 5 -5.27 1.50 -8.29
CA PHE A 5 -4.29 0.72 -9.03
C PHE A 5 -4.34 -0.73 -8.54
N LEU A 6 -4.62 -1.65 -9.48
CA LEU A 6 -4.82 -3.07 -9.22
C LEU A 6 -3.70 -3.84 -9.88
N THR A 7 -3.04 -4.72 -9.13
CA THR A 7 -1.98 -5.56 -9.68
C THR A 7 -1.93 -6.92 -9.02
N SER A 8 -1.72 -7.96 -9.82
CA SER A 8 -1.47 -9.32 -9.36
C SER A 8 -0.04 -9.53 -8.86
N SER A 9 0.90 -8.69 -9.27
CA SER A 9 2.27 -8.67 -8.77
C SER A 9 2.75 -7.24 -8.72
N PHE A 10 2.88 -6.66 -7.52
CA PHE A 10 3.34 -5.28 -7.40
C PHE A 10 4.82 -5.13 -7.75
N LYS A 11 5.62 -6.14 -7.39
CA LYS A 11 7.04 -6.22 -7.76
C LYS A 11 7.28 -6.00 -9.26
N ASP A 12 6.38 -6.50 -10.10
CA ASP A 12 6.55 -6.44 -11.56
C ASP A 12 5.82 -5.25 -12.21
N SER A 13 5.07 -4.45 -11.45
CA SER A 13 4.24 -3.38 -11.99
C SER A 13 4.38 -2.02 -11.30
N PHE A 14 5.18 -1.93 -10.23
CA PHE A 14 5.32 -0.71 -9.43
C PHE A 14 5.79 0.50 -10.26
N HIS A 15 6.56 0.28 -11.33
CA HIS A 15 7.02 1.35 -12.23
C HIS A 15 5.88 2.03 -12.99
N TYR A 16 4.69 1.41 -13.08
CA TYR A 16 3.50 2.05 -13.65
C TYR A 16 2.78 2.97 -12.65
N LEU A 17 3.12 2.91 -11.36
CA LEU A 17 2.36 3.60 -10.31
C LEU A 17 2.46 5.13 -10.42
N GLU A 18 3.64 5.68 -10.71
CA GLU A 18 3.82 7.13 -10.90
C GLU A 18 3.05 7.63 -12.13
N ALA A 19 3.11 6.89 -13.24
CA ALA A 19 2.36 7.20 -14.45
C ALA A 19 0.83 7.16 -14.21
N PHE A 20 0.37 6.19 -13.43
CA PHE A 20 -1.01 6.07 -13.00
C PHE A 20 -1.44 7.22 -12.08
N ALA A 21 -0.62 7.55 -11.08
CA ALA A 21 -0.85 8.64 -10.15
C ALA A 21 -0.85 10.01 -10.87
N LYS A 22 -0.07 10.12 -11.95
CA LYS A 22 0.25 11.36 -12.69
C LYS A 22 1.02 12.36 -11.84
N GLU A 23 1.91 11.87 -10.97
CA GLU A 23 2.74 12.67 -10.07
C GLU A 23 3.89 11.85 -9.49
N GLU A 24 4.93 12.54 -9.01
CA GLU A 24 6.07 11.94 -8.30
C GLU A 24 5.62 11.36 -6.96
N LEU A 25 6.13 10.17 -6.63
CA LEU A 25 5.78 9.46 -5.39
C LEU A 25 6.88 9.53 -4.33
N ARG A 26 8.09 9.94 -4.70
CA ARG A 26 9.21 10.12 -3.77
C ARG A 26 8.83 11.04 -2.61
N GLY A 27 9.16 10.62 -1.39
CA GLY A 27 8.88 11.35 -0.15
C GLY A 27 7.42 11.27 0.32
N LYS A 28 6.50 10.67 -0.45
CA LYS A 28 5.12 10.47 0.00
C LYS A 28 4.99 9.25 0.88
N THR A 29 4.06 9.33 1.82
CA THR A 29 3.73 8.22 2.70
C THR A 29 2.69 7.30 2.05
N VAL A 30 2.99 6.00 2.08
CA VAL A 30 2.05 4.93 1.79
C VAL A 30 1.73 4.19 3.08
N THR A 31 0.44 4.02 3.38
CA THR A 31 0.02 3.14 4.46
C THR A 31 -0.13 1.72 3.95
N PHE A 32 0.71 0.83 4.47
CA PHE A 32 0.82 -0.56 4.04
C PHE A 32 0.03 -1.47 4.97
N ILE A 33 -1.08 -2.01 4.49
CA ILE A 33 -1.96 -2.92 5.22
C ILE A 33 -1.66 -4.35 4.76
N ASP A 34 -0.96 -5.10 5.60
CA ASP A 34 -0.54 -6.48 5.39
C ASP A 34 -1.16 -7.43 6.43
N THR A 35 -2.29 -7.04 7.00
CA THR A 35 -2.99 -7.84 8.01
C THR A 35 -3.35 -9.24 7.50
N ALA A 36 -3.63 -9.40 6.21
CA ALA A 36 -3.90 -10.69 5.60
C ALA A 36 -2.70 -11.63 5.62
N SER A 37 -1.47 -11.11 5.49
CA SER A 37 -0.26 -11.94 5.50
C SER A 37 0.12 -12.45 6.89
N LEU A 38 -0.51 -11.95 7.97
CA LEU A 38 -0.19 -12.36 9.35
C LEU A 38 -0.57 -13.82 9.65
N VAL A 39 -1.47 -14.40 8.86
CA VAL A 39 -1.96 -15.78 9.04
C VAL A 39 -1.46 -16.73 7.94
N GLU A 40 -0.60 -16.25 7.05
CA GLU A 40 -0.07 -17.03 5.92
C GLU A 40 1.35 -17.54 6.21
N GLU A 41 1.66 -18.74 5.71
CA GLU A 41 2.99 -19.36 5.88
C GLU A 41 4.02 -18.83 4.85
N MET A 42 3.57 -18.40 3.67
CA MET A 42 4.44 -17.87 2.60
C MET A 42 4.15 -16.39 2.33
N THR A 43 5.04 -15.51 2.77
CA THR A 43 4.83 -14.06 2.74
C THR A 43 5.87 -13.28 1.92
N HIS A 44 6.60 -13.94 1.01
CA HIS A 44 7.65 -13.32 0.19
C HIS A 44 7.19 -12.11 -0.65
N TYR A 45 5.90 -12.05 -0.97
CA TYR A 45 5.29 -10.93 -1.67
C TYR A 45 5.25 -9.65 -0.82
N VAL A 46 5.25 -9.75 0.51
CA VAL A 46 5.28 -8.62 1.45
C VAL A 46 6.61 -7.88 1.33
N ASP A 47 7.72 -8.61 1.46
CA ASP A 47 9.06 -8.04 1.34
C ASP A 47 9.29 -7.46 -0.07
N SER A 48 8.83 -8.19 -1.10
CA SER A 48 8.91 -7.70 -2.48
C SER A 48 8.13 -6.41 -2.71
N ALA A 49 6.98 -6.23 -2.05
CA ALA A 49 6.19 -5.01 -2.13
C ALA A 49 6.85 -3.84 -1.38
N ILE A 50 7.42 -4.12 -0.20
CA ILE A 50 8.19 -3.14 0.58
C ILE A 50 9.39 -2.62 -0.23
N ASP A 51 10.13 -3.53 -0.87
CA ASP A 51 11.26 -3.17 -1.73
C ASP A 51 10.84 -2.32 -2.92
N ALA A 52 9.69 -2.61 -3.52
CA ALA A 52 9.13 -1.80 -4.62
C ALA A 52 8.75 -0.38 -4.17
N PHE A 53 8.13 -0.22 -3.00
CA PHE A 53 7.84 1.11 -2.44
C PHE A 53 9.11 1.89 -2.10
N ASN A 54 10.13 1.22 -1.57
CA ASN A 54 11.43 1.82 -1.31
C ASN A 54 12.12 2.29 -2.59
N GLN A 55 12.02 1.52 -3.69
CA GLN A 55 12.53 1.92 -5.00
C GLN A 55 11.83 3.16 -5.56
N LEU A 56 10.53 3.33 -5.30
CA LEU A 56 9.77 4.55 -5.61
C LEU A 56 10.10 5.73 -4.66
N GLY A 57 10.96 5.51 -3.66
CA GLY A 57 11.31 6.53 -2.67
C GLY A 57 10.17 6.91 -1.73
N MET A 58 9.18 6.02 -1.56
CA MET A 58 8.03 6.25 -0.68
C MET A 58 8.38 5.93 0.77
N LEU A 59 7.70 6.59 1.71
CA LEU A 59 7.77 6.31 3.14
C LEU A 59 6.67 5.30 3.51
N ILE A 60 7.03 4.20 4.15
CA ILE A 60 6.08 3.11 4.45
C ILE A 60 5.62 3.21 5.90
N GLU A 61 4.32 3.36 6.12
CA GLU A 61 3.68 3.23 7.44
C GLU A 61 2.85 1.95 7.50
N ARG A 62 3.27 0.95 8.27
CA ARG A 62 2.53 -0.31 8.41
C ARG A 62 1.30 -0.14 9.29
N LEU A 63 0.18 -0.74 8.86
CA LEU A 63 -1.09 -0.72 9.58
C LEU A 63 -1.66 -2.14 9.69
N ASP A 64 -1.66 -2.67 10.91
CA ASP A 64 -2.40 -3.89 11.26
C ASP A 64 -3.82 -3.52 11.71
N ILE A 65 -4.80 -3.77 10.85
CA ILE A 65 -6.21 -3.46 11.14
C ILE A 65 -6.83 -4.45 12.12
N SER A 66 -6.24 -5.63 12.35
CA SER A 66 -6.75 -6.61 13.32
C SER A 66 -6.54 -6.17 14.77
N ARG A 67 -5.57 -5.27 15.00
CA ARG A 67 -5.17 -4.80 16.34
C ARG A 67 -5.69 -3.40 16.68
N GLN A 68 -6.43 -2.76 15.78
CA GLN A 68 -6.94 -1.40 15.98
C GLN A 68 -8.46 -1.37 16.04
N ASN A 69 -8.99 -0.44 16.82
CA ASN A 69 -10.43 -0.18 16.81
C ASN A 69 -10.83 0.60 15.55
N ARG A 70 -12.12 0.54 15.21
CA ARG A 70 -12.69 1.18 14.02
C ARG A 70 -12.40 2.67 13.95
N GLU A 71 -12.52 3.39 15.06
CA GLU A 71 -12.30 4.84 15.10
C GLU A 71 -10.85 5.21 14.75
N SER A 72 -9.89 4.44 15.25
CA SER A 72 -8.45 4.62 14.96
C SER A 72 -8.15 4.33 13.49
N ILE A 73 -8.71 3.25 12.94
CA ILE A 73 -8.58 2.90 11.52
C ILE A 73 -9.17 4.00 10.63
N GLU A 74 -10.37 4.48 10.94
CA GLU A 74 -11.02 5.57 10.19
C GLU A 74 -10.21 6.86 10.25
N LYS A 75 -9.65 7.20 11.41
CA LYS A 75 -8.79 8.38 11.59
C LYS A 75 -7.52 8.27 10.76
N THR A 76 -6.87 7.11 10.74
CA THR A 76 -5.73 6.81 9.89
C THR A 76 -6.12 6.99 8.42
N ILE A 77 -7.09 6.22 7.92
CA ILE A 77 -7.54 6.29 6.50
C ILE A 77 -7.96 7.70 6.06
N LYS A 78 -8.52 8.52 6.97
CA LYS A 78 -8.89 9.90 6.64
C LYS A 78 -7.69 10.83 6.48
N LYS A 79 -6.59 10.60 7.20
CA LYS A 79 -5.39 11.45 7.23
C LYS A 79 -4.45 11.23 6.04
N ILE A 80 -4.43 10.03 5.48
CA ILE A 80 -3.48 9.60 4.44
C ILE A 80 -4.04 9.73 3.02
N ASN A 81 -3.13 9.97 2.08
CA ASN A 81 -3.43 10.12 0.66
C ASN A 81 -3.30 8.81 -0.13
N ILE A 82 -2.48 7.87 0.34
CA ILE A 82 -2.23 6.59 -0.33
C ILE A 82 -2.30 5.47 0.70
N PHE A 83 -3.10 4.45 0.43
CA PHE A 83 -3.13 3.24 1.23
C PHE A 83 -3.17 2.01 0.34
N THR A 84 -2.59 0.92 0.85
CA THR A 84 -2.42 -0.31 0.10
C THR A 84 -2.90 -1.48 0.92
N PHE A 85 -3.59 -2.41 0.26
CA PHE A 85 -3.97 -3.70 0.83
C PHE A 85 -3.20 -4.78 0.11
N GLN A 86 -2.29 -5.44 0.81
CA GLN A 86 -1.51 -6.55 0.27
C GLN A 86 -2.16 -7.87 0.66
N VAL A 87 -2.60 -8.58 -0.36
CA VAL A 87 -2.87 -10.03 -0.39
C VAL A 87 -2.03 -10.59 -1.55
N GLU A 88 -2.20 -11.84 -2.00
CA GLU A 88 -1.63 -12.30 -3.29
C GLU A 88 -1.86 -11.29 -4.45
N ILE A 89 -2.90 -10.44 -4.33
CA ILE A 89 -3.14 -9.24 -5.15
C ILE A 89 -2.95 -7.98 -4.29
N LEU A 90 -2.22 -6.98 -4.81
CA LEU A 90 -2.09 -5.68 -4.18
C LEU A 90 -3.12 -4.68 -4.72
N PHE A 91 -3.84 -4.04 -3.81
CA PHE A 91 -4.74 -2.94 -4.11
C PHE A 91 -4.14 -1.64 -3.60
N ILE A 92 -3.94 -0.65 -4.48
CA ILE A 92 -3.46 0.68 -4.09
C ILE A 92 -4.56 1.71 -4.34
N PHE A 93 -4.89 2.46 -3.31
CA PHE A 93 -5.92 3.50 -3.35
C PHE A 93 -5.29 4.86 -3.23
N TYR A 94 -5.72 5.76 -4.10
CA TYR A 94 -5.27 7.14 -4.14
C TYR A 94 -6.41 8.11 -3.82
N LYS A 95 -6.17 8.98 -2.85
CA LYS A 95 -7.04 10.08 -2.46
C LYS A 95 -6.34 11.39 -2.87
N ASN A 96 -6.86 12.02 -3.93
CA ASN A 96 -6.51 13.40 -4.27
C ASN A 96 -7.01 14.36 -3.18
#